data_AF-A0A511HG08-F1
#
_entry.id   AF-A0A511HG08-F1
#
_cell.length_a   1.000
_cell.length_b   1.000
_cell.length_c   1.000
_cell.angle_alpha   90.00
_cell.angle_beta   90.00
_cell.angle_gamma   90.00
#
_symmetry.space_group_name_H-M   'P 1'
#
loop_
_entity.id
_entity.type
_entity.pdbx_description
1 polymer ?
#
loop_
_entity_poly.entity_id
_entity_poly.type
_entity_poly.pdbx_seq_one_letter_code
_entity_poly.pdbx_strand_id
1 'polypeptide(L)'
;MGVRTKGRRRLHREGRLFIWWVDAADGPEKVLHVIADDKRFHVQYPLEQPAEEGFLAVVGREFPGLPDAGSCWIRVRVPTWDSTAVGPGFVRRLIDWALTPDKPLLRVDWRGKPEEGGDAPSH
;
A
#
# COMPACT_ATOMS: atom_id res chain seq x y z
N MET A 1 15.74 20.24 -7.43
CA MET A 1 15.71 19.06 -6.54
C MET A 1 15.61 17.81 -7.40
N GLY A 2 16.72 17.08 -7.56
CA GLY A 2 16.79 15.93 -8.45
C GLY A 2 16.41 14.66 -7.70
N VAL A 3 15.19 14.16 -7.90
CA VAL A 3 14.80 12.85 -7.41
C VAL A 3 15.62 11.82 -8.18
N ARG A 4 16.58 11.18 -7.51
CA ARG A 4 17.48 10.18 -8.09
C ARG A 4 16.64 9.08 -8.75
N THR A 5 16.79 8.91 -10.05
CA THR A 5 16.11 7.88 -10.87
C THR A 5 16.65 6.45 -10.65
N LYS A 6 17.51 6.23 -9.65
CA LYS A 6 18.05 4.91 -9.32
C LYS A 6 17.03 4.13 -8.48
N GLY A 7 16.48 3.04 -9.02
CA GLY A 7 15.70 2.06 -8.26
C GLY A 7 14.24 1.89 -8.69
N ARG A 8 13.74 2.69 -9.64
CA ARG A 8 12.40 2.50 -10.22
C ARG A 8 12.38 1.28 -11.12
N ARG A 9 11.65 0.26 -10.68
CA ARG A 9 11.40 -0.98 -11.40
C ARG A 9 10.01 -0.94 -12.00
N ARG A 10 9.87 -1.55 -13.17
CA ARG A 10 8.61 -1.67 -13.90
C ARG A 10 8.11 -3.10 -13.80
N LEU A 11 6.81 -3.26 -13.67
CA LEU A 11 6.12 -4.54 -13.58
C LEU A 11 4.88 -4.47 -14.46
N HIS A 12 4.76 -5.37 -15.44
CA HIS A 12 3.55 -5.51 -16.25
C HIS A 12 2.66 -6.59 -15.64
N ARG A 13 1.39 -6.27 -15.38
CA ARG A 13 0.39 -7.21 -14.86
C ARG A 13 -0.95 -6.96 -15.56
N GLU A 14 -1.52 -8.01 -16.16
CA GLU A 14 -2.80 -7.94 -16.91
C GLU A 14 -2.91 -6.79 -17.92
N GLY A 15 -1.83 -6.54 -18.68
CA GLY A 15 -1.80 -5.44 -19.65
C GLY A 15 -1.68 -4.04 -19.05
N ARG A 16 -1.58 -3.91 -17.72
CA ARG A 16 -1.33 -2.65 -17.03
C ARG A 16 0.13 -2.56 -16.58
N LEU A 17 0.72 -1.39 -16.77
CA LEU A 17 2.08 -1.09 -16.32
C LEU A 17 2.02 -0.54 -14.89
N PHE A 18 2.80 -1.14 -14.01
CA PHE A 18 3.05 -0.67 -12.66
C PHE A 18 4.51 -0.29 -12.51
N ILE A 19 4.77 0.80 -11.81
CA ILE A 19 6.09 1.31 -11.49
C ILE A 19 6.22 1.25 -9.97
N TRP A 20 7.34 0.72 -9.49
CA TRP A 20 7.60 0.63 -8.06
C TRP A 20 9.04 0.97 -7.74
N TRP A 21 9.28 1.51 -6.55
CA TRP A 21 10.61 1.78 -6.03
C TRP A 21 10.59 1.76 -4.51
N VAL A 22 11.75 1.47 -3.93
CA VAL A 22 11.95 1.64 -2.49
C VAL A 22 12.60 2.99 -2.30
N ASP A 23 11.90 3.88 -1.61
CA ASP A 23 12.42 5.16 -1.17
C ASP A 23 12.90 4.97 0.26
N ALA A 24 14.15 5.36 0.56
CA ALA A 24 14.50 5.63 1.94
C ALA A 24 13.96 7.04 2.18
N ALA A 25 12.86 7.15 2.93
CA ALA A 25 12.43 8.46 3.41
C ALA A 25 13.62 9.09 4.17
N ASP A 26 13.63 10.40 4.42
CA ASP A 26 14.75 11.12 5.06
C ASP A 26 15.19 10.56 6.45
N GLY A 27 14.52 9.52 6.96
CA GLY A 27 14.89 8.70 8.13
C GLY A 27 15.45 7.30 7.77
N PRO A 28 15.56 6.40 8.76
CA PRO A 28 16.05 5.03 8.52
C PRO A 28 15.03 4.18 7.75
N GLU A 29 13.75 4.58 7.74
CA GLU A 29 12.64 3.77 7.25
C GLU A 29 12.52 3.78 5.73
N LYS A 30 12.62 2.58 5.15
CA LYS A 30 12.39 2.31 3.74
C LYS A 30 10.91 2.12 3.47
N VAL A 31 10.40 2.84 2.48
CA VAL A 31 9.02 2.76 2.02
C VAL A 31 8.99 2.29 0.58
N LEU A 32 8.27 1.21 0.33
CA LEU A 32 7.96 0.73 -1.01
C LEU A 32 6.80 1.53 -1.58
N HIS A 33 7.05 2.28 -2.65
CA HIS A 33 6.03 2.92 -3.45
C HIS A 33 5.66 2.04 -4.63
N VAL A 34 4.36 1.86 -4.87
CA VAL A 34 3.83 1.17 -6.05
C VAL A 34 2.75 2.05 -6.68
N ILE A 35 2.93 2.42 -7.94
CA ILE A 35 2.00 3.26 -8.70
C ILE A 35 1.69 2.61 -10.05
N ALA A 36 0.44 2.67 -10.49
CA ALA A 36 0.10 2.33 -11.88
C ALA A 36 0.46 3.47 -12.83
N ASP A 37 0.69 3.15 -14.09
CA ASP A 37 0.93 4.14 -15.15
C ASP A 37 -0.20 5.17 -15.27
N ASP A 38 -1.45 4.73 -15.14
CA ASP A 38 -2.64 5.59 -15.09
C ASP A 38 -2.69 6.54 -13.87
N LYS A 39 -1.78 6.37 -12.89
CA LYS A 39 -1.75 7.05 -11.58
C LYS A 39 -3.02 6.86 -10.72
N ARG A 40 -3.97 6.05 -11.17
CA ARG A 40 -5.21 5.74 -10.45
C ARG A 40 -4.96 4.88 -9.22
N PHE A 41 -4.06 3.90 -9.37
CA PHE A 41 -3.57 3.05 -8.30
C PHE A 41 -2.26 3.62 -7.77
N HIS A 42 -2.19 3.92 -6.47
CA HIS A 42 -0.97 4.36 -5.80
C HIS A 42 -1.02 3.90 -4.34
N VAL A 43 -0.03 3.12 -3.93
CA VAL A 43 0.08 2.60 -2.57
C VAL A 43 1.51 2.71 -2.06
N GLN A 44 1.66 2.85 -0.76
CA GLN A 44 2.92 2.98 -0.05
C GLN A 44 2.97 1.98 1.08
N TYR A 45 4.04 1.20 1.15
CA TYR A 45 4.22 0.12 2.11
C TYR A 45 5.54 0.31 2.87
N PRO A 46 5.51 0.69 4.15
CA PRO A 46 6.70 0.74 4.99
C PRO A 46 7.29 -0.67 5.14
N LEU A 47 8.61 -0.82 4.97
CA LEU A 47 9.30 -2.11 5.03
C LEU A 47 9.84 -2.46 6.41
N GLU A 48 10.09 -1.44 7.23
CA GLU A 48 10.71 -1.57 8.56
C GLU A 48 9.68 -1.54 9.69
N GLN A 49 8.42 -1.81 9.38
CA GLN A 49 7.35 -1.95 10.36
C GLN A 49 7.27 -3.37 10.92
N PRO A 50 6.91 -3.54 12.21
CA PRO A 50 6.68 -4.86 12.79
C PRO A 50 5.54 -5.57 12.07
N ALA A 51 5.72 -6.85 11.80
CA ALA A 51 4.83 -7.66 10.97
C ALA A 51 3.39 -7.78 11.53
N GLU A 52 3.21 -7.48 12.81
CA GLU A 52 1.93 -7.49 13.54
C GLU A 52 1.14 -6.18 13.36
N GLU A 53 1.83 -5.06 13.13
CA GLU A 53 1.23 -3.72 12.97
C GLU A 53 1.40 -3.19 11.54
N GLY A 54 1.72 -4.09 10.61
CA GLY A 54 1.92 -3.78 9.21
C GLY A 54 0.72 -3.08 8.58
N PHE A 55 0.93 -1.89 8.05
CA PHE A 55 -0.07 -1.13 7.31
C PHE A 55 0.39 -0.79 5.90
N LEU A 56 -0.59 -0.61 5.02
CA LEU A 56 -0.44 -0.12 3.66
C LEU A 56 -1.17 1.22 3.56
N ALA A 57 -0.45 2.27 3.18
CA ALA A 57 -1.05 3.56 2.88
C ALA A 57 -1.52 3.58 1.42
N VAL A 58 -2.83 3.67 1.23
CA VAL A 58 -3.50 3.86 -0.05
C VAL A 58 -3.63 5.35 -0.32
N VAL A 59 -2.94 5.80 -1.36
CA VAL A 59 -2.93 7.21 -1.81
C VAL A 59 -3.73 7.37 -3.11
N GLY A 60 -3.79 6.33 -3.92
CA GLY A 60 -4.54 6.31 -5.17
C GLY A 60 -6.04 6.20 -4.91
N ARG A 61 -6.83 6.57 -5.91
CA ARG A 61 -8.30 6.49 -5.88
C ARG A 61 -8.86 5.12 -6.26
N GLU A 62 -8.04 4.29 -6.89
CA GLU A 62 -8.46 2.99 -7.40
C GLU A 62 -8.00 1.91 -6.44
N PHE A 63 -8.82 1.64 -5.42
CA PHE A 63 -8.61 0.56 -4.48
C PHE A 63 -9.96 -0.10 -4.15
N PRO A 64 -10.20 -1.34 -4.60
CA PRO A 64 -11.47 -2.00 -4.35
C PRO A 64 -11.67 -2.25 -2.86
N GLY A 65 -12.87 -1.95 -2.35
CA GLY A 65 -13.20 -1.95 -0.93
C GLY A 65 -12.99 -0.60 -0.21
N LEU A 66 -12.47 0.42 -0.91
CA LEU A 66 -12.33 1.79 -0.38
C LEU A 66 -12.93 2.82 -1.35
N PRO A 67 -14.22 3.16 -1.23
CA PRO A 67 -14.82 4.20 -2.06
C PRO A 67 -14.25 5.60 -1.78
N ASP A 68 -13.71 5.82 -0.57
CA ASP A 68 -13.10 7.09 -0.14
C ASP A 68 -11.64 7.26 -0.58
N ALA A 69 -11.07 6.25 -1.27
CA ALA A 69 -9.68 6.27 -1.69
C ALA A 69 -9.40 7.46 -2.63
N GLY A 70 -8.23 8.10 -2.47
CA GLY A 70 -7.78 9.20 -3.31
C GLY A 70 -8.11 10.61 -2.81
N SER A 71 -9.04 10.76 -1.85
CA SER A 71 -9.29 12.05 -1.18
C SER A 71 -8.32 12.30 -0.03
N CYS A 72 -7.96 11.27 0.72
CA CYS A 72 -6.99 11.30 1.81
C CYS A 72 -6.14 10.02 1.81
N TRP A 73 -5.03 10.04 2.54
CA TRP A 73 -4.19 8.86 2.72
C TRP A 73 -4.89 7.89 3.67
N ILE A 74 -5.41 6.79 3.11
CA ILE A 74 -6.08 5.76 3.91
C ILE A 74 -5.05 4.71 4.27
N ARG A 75 -4.93 4.38 5.56
CA ARG A 75 -4.07 3.28 6.01
C ARG A 75 -4.94 2.06 6.23
N VAL A 76 -4.56 0.94 5.62
CA VAL A 76 -5.23 -0.35 5.82
C VAL A 76 -4.25 -1.36 6.40
N ARG A 77 -4.74 -2.19 7.31
CA ARG A 77 -3.95 -3.30 7.83
C ARG A 77 -3.69 -4.29 6.71
N VAL A 78 -2.43 -4.70 6.58
CA VAL A 78 -2.07 -5.80 5.70
C VAL A 78 -1.87 -7.07 6.52
N PRO A 79 -2.10 -8.25 5.92
CA PRO A 79 -1.65 -9.49 6.53
C PRO A 79 -0.13 -9.48 6.72
N THR A 80 0.34 -10.23 7.70
CA THR A 80 1.76 -10.40 7.99
C THR A 80 2.48 -10.93 6.75
N TRP A 81 3.30 -10.08 6.14
CA TRP A 81 4.14 -10.45 5.01
C TRP A 81 5.61 -10.41 5.41
N ASP A 82 6.35 -11.41 4.96
CA ASP A 82 7.81 -11.41 5.06
C ASP A 82 8.37 -10.30 4.17
N SER A 83 8.71 -9.18 4.82
CA SER A 83 9.17 -7.96 4.15
C SER A 83 10.71 -7.91 4.07
N THR A 84 11.38 -8.99 4.49
CA THR A 84 12.84 -9.13 4.53
C THR A 84 13.47 -8.98 3.14
N ALA A 85 12.73 -9.33 2.08
CA ALA A 85 13.18 -9.18 0.69
C ALA A 85 12.07 -8.62 -0.23
N VAL A 86 12.14 -7.33 -0.54
CA VAL A 86 11.22 -6.69 -1.50
C VAL A 86 11.67 -6.95 -2.93
N GLY A 87 11.08 -7.97 -3.54
CA GLY A 87 11.26 -8.34 -4.94
C GLY A 87 10.05 -8.04 -5.81
N PRO A 88 10.16 -8.22 -7.13
CA PRO A 88 9.02 -8.13 -8.05
C PRO A 88 7.90 -9.12 -7.70
N GLY A 89 8.22 -10.29 -7.13
CA GLY A 89 7.23 -11.25 -6.65
C GLY A 89 6.44 -10.77 -5.43
N PHE A 90 7.08 -10.00 -4.54
CA PHE A 90 6.39 -9.35 -3.42
C PHE A 90 5.44 -8.27 -3.92
N VAL A 91 5.93 -7.38 -4.79
CA VAL A 91 5.14 -6.31 -5.39
C VAL A 91 3.95 -6.87 -6.16
N ARG A 92 4.14 -7.97 -6.91
CA ARG A 92 3.05 -8.65 -7.60
C ARG A 92 2.00 -9.16 -6.62
N ARG A 93 2.40 -9.82 -5.53
CA ARG A 93 1.45 -10.27 -4.48
C ARG A 93 0.73 -9.10 -3.81
N LEU A 94 1.43 -8.00 -3.56
CA LEU A 94 0.84 -6.79 -2.98
C LEU A 94 -0.22 -6.19 -3.91
N ILE A 95 0.06 -6.09 -5.20
CA ILE A 95 -0.91 -5.60 -6.21
C ILE A 95 -2.11 -6.55 -6.30
N ASP A 96 -1.86 -7.86 -6.37
CA ASP A 96 -2.91 -8.88 -6.45
C ASP A 96 -3.84 -8.81 -5.22
N TRP A 97 -3.24 -8.74 -4.03
CA TRP A 97 -3.97 -8.51 -2.79
C TRP A 97 -4.73 -7.19 -2.84
N ALA A 98 -4.09 -6.09 -3.24
CA ALA A 98 -4.68 -4.76 -3.29
C ALA A 98 -5.90 -4.68 -4.23
N LEU A 99 -5.85 -5.36 -5.37
CA LEU A 99 -6.91 -5.40 -6.38
C LEU A 99 -7.98 -6.47 -6.10
N THR A 100 -7.84 -7.29 -5.06
CA THR A 100 -8.86 -8.27 -4.67
C THR A 100 -10.03 -7.55 -3.97
N PRO A 101 -11.25 -7.55 -4.54
CA PRO A 101 -12.40 -6.82 -3.99
C PRO A 101 -13.08 -7.50 -2.81
N ASP A 102 -13.00 -8.84 -2.71
CA ASP A 102 -13.73 -9.64 -1.73
C ASP A 102 -12.93 -9.86 -0.44
N LYS A 103 -12.30 -8.80 0.07
CA LYS A 103 -11.50 -8.87 1.29
C LYS A 103 -11.92 -7.82 2.32
N PRO A 104 -11.96 -8.17 3.61
CA PRO A 104 -12.16 -7.18 4.66
C PRO A 104 -10.92 -6.29 4.75
N LEU A 105 -11.10 -5.00 4.47
CA LEU A 105 -10.08 -3.98 4.66
C LEU A 105 -10.26 -3.32 6.02
N LEU A 106 -9.39 -3.66 6.95
CA LEU A 106 -9.35 -3.02 8.25
C LEU A 106 -8.60 -1.70 8.13
N ARG A 107 -9.29 -0.57 8.25
CA ARG A 107 -8.66 0.75 8.34
C ARG A 107 -7.90 0.84 9.66
N VAL A 108 -6.71 1.42 9.63
CA VAL A 108 -5.87 1.56 10.82
C VAL A 108 -5.36 2.98 11.01
N ASP A 109 -5.21 3.37 12.27
CA ASP A 109 -4.57 4.60 12.69
C ASP A 109 -3.07 4.62 12.36
N TRP A 110 -2.43 5.77 12.61
CA TRP A 110 -0.97 5.93 12.57
C TRP A 110 -0.20 4.96 13.48
N ARG A 111 -0.87 4.35 14.47
CA ARG A 111 -0.33 3.32 15.37
C ARG A 111 -0.59 1.88 14.91
N GLY A 112 -1.17 1.65 13.72
CA GLY A 112 -1.52 0.31 13.26
C GLY A 112 -2.69 -0.34 14.03
N LYS A 113 -3.37 0.41 14.89
CA LYS A 113 -4.61 -0.01 15.56
C LYS A 113 -5.78 0.16 14.60
N PRO A 114 -6.77 -0.76 14.59
CA PRO A 114 -7.95 -0.57 13.77
C PRO A 114 -8.62 0.76 14.15
N GLU A 115 -8.87 1.62 13.16
CA GLU A 115 -9.76 2.75 13.35
C GLU A 115 -11.14 2.13 13.56
N GLU A 116 -11.56 1.98 14.81
CA GLU A 116 -12.93 1.62 15.15
C GLU A 116 -13.82 2.80 14.76
N GLY A 117 -14.12 2.88 13.46
CA GLY A 117 -15.23 3.67 12.95
C GLY A 117 -16.50 3.05 13.51
N GLY A 118 -17.07 3.72 14.52
CA GLY A 118 -18.29 3.33 15.19
C GLY A 118 -19.49 3.28 14.25
N ASP A 119 -19.67 2.13 13.61
CA ASP A 119 -20.98 1.67 13.15
C ASP A 119 -21.40 0.50 14.06
N ALA A 120 -21.73 0.85 15.30
CA ALA A 120 -22.70 0.07 16.05
C ALA A 120 -24.06 0.68 15.72
N PRO A 121 -24.90 0.07 14.87
CA PRO A 121 -26.31 0.40 14.88
C PRO A 121 -26.83 -0.02 16.26
N SER A 122 -26.99 0.96 17.15
CA SER A 122 -27.77 0.76 18.37
C SER A 122 -29.21 0.51 17.92
N HIS A 123 -29.65 -0.74 18.06
CA HIS A 123 -31.03 -1.17 17.86
C HIS A 123 -31.90 -0.72 19.04
#